data_AF-A0A3N5UDP0-F1
#
_entry.id   AF-A0A3N5UDP0-F1
#
_cell.length_a   1.000
_cell.length_b   1.000
_cell.length_c   1.000
_cell.angle_alpha   90.00
_cell.angle_beta   90.00
_cell.angle_gamma   90.00
#
_symmetry.space_group_name_H-M   'P 1'
#
loop_
_entity.id
_entity.type
_entity.pdbx_description
1 polymer ?
#
loop_
_entity_poly.entity_id
_entity_poly.type
_entity_poly.pdbx_seq_one_letter_code
_entity_poly.pdbx_strand_id
1 'polypeptide(L)'
;MAIKGKSKGRTAKAVTRGPKPVYQPVKKPLLAKREFWLVIGTILGVALVVGLVAGFIIERNSTEQDDLEQRMRAAVNTYRGELEPILATVGQARAPSGFDAFTEFGAAVADLDAETPQAPVDSKALEKTAADTLASAKSALEALQEIDDTALIRGKGFSEDFVLYVINSKGNLVRALVLYREAAHLLELAAGAEGAQRAELAVRTQGILNAANEIFARGYADYVEAQTKAGVFTPSAPVPGLPAPTGTS
;
A
#
# COMPACT_ATOMS: atom_id res chain seq x y z
N MET A 1 -78.49 86.59 65.61
CA MET A 1 -77.42 87.60 65.75
C MET A 1 -76.22 87.15 64.96
N ALA A 2 -75.72 88.00 64.06
CA ALA A 2 -74.52 87.77 63.27
C ALA A 2 -73.30 88.35 63.97
N ILE A 3 -72.17 87.63 64.04
CA ILE A 3 -70.85 88.26 64.08
C ILE A 3 -69.93 87.60 63.05
N LYS A 4 -69.62 88.46 62.09
CA LYS A 4 -68.77 88.32 60.93
C LYS A 4 -67.31 88.55 61.33
N GLY A 5 -66.44 87.65 60.86
CA GLY A 5 -65.14 87.98 60.27
C GLY A 5 -63.95 88.20 61.22
N LYS A 6 -62.81 87.59 60.87
CA LYS A 6 -61.74 88.28 60.11
C LYS A 6 -60.56 87.33 59.85
N SER A 7 -60.12 87.37 58.60
CA SER A 7 -58.90 86.81 58.05
C SER A 7 -57.62 87.43 58.62
N LYS A 8 -56.56 86.63 58.75
CA LYS A 8 -55.13 87.01 58.74
C LYS A 8 -54.33 85.70 58.72
N GLY A 9 -53.28 85.48 57.94
CA GLY A 9 -52.47 86.25 57.01
C GLY A 9 -51.25 85.34 56.76
N ARG A 10 -51.04 84.95 55.50
CA ARG A 10 -50.12 83.88 55.07
C ARG A 10 -48.70 84.44 54.94
N THR A 11 -47.73 83.92 55.68
CA THR A 11 -46.30 84.17 55.44
C THR A 11 -45.52 82.85 55.50
N ALA A 12 -45.37 82.21 54.34
CA ALA A 12 -44.48 81.07 54.16
C ALA A 12 -43.09 81.58 53.77
N LYS A 13 -42.08 81.32 54.61
CA LYS A 13 -40.67 81.55 54.28
C LYS A 13 -40.28 80.71 53.05
N ALA A 14 -39.74 81.35 52.02
CA ALA A 14 -39.19 80.68 50.86
C ALA A 14 -37.88 79.97 51.25
N VAL A 15 -37.87 78.64 51.22
CA VAL A 15 -36.66 77.82 51.33
C VAL A 15 -36.21 77.46 49.92
N THR A 16 -35.03 77.91 49.52
CA THR A 16 -34.36 77.54 48.27
C THR A 16 -34.17 76.02 48.21
N ARG A 17 -34.80 75.36 47.21
CA ARG A 17 -34.61 73.94 46.93
C ARG A 17 -33.20 73.73 46.34
N GLY A 18 -32.42 72.84 46.94
CA GLY A 18 -31.10 72.45 46.43
C GLY A 18 -31.16 71.81 45.03
N PRO A 19 -30.03 71.75 44.31
CA PRO A 19 -30.01 71.28 42.92
C PRO A 19 -30.42 69.81 42.83
N LYS A 20 -31.32 69.50 41.89
CA LYS A 20 -31.79 68.13 41.65
C LYS A 20 -30.61 67.25 41.20
N PRO A 21 -30.49 66.00 41.68
CA PRO A 21 -29.47 65.08 41.19
C PRO A 21 -29.68 64.85 39.69
N VAL A 22 -28.62 65.03 38.91
CA VAL A 22 -28.60 64.72 37.49
C VAL A 22 -28.49 63.19 37.38
N TYR A 23 -29.54 62.55 36.85
CA TYR A 23 -29.47 61.13 36.50
C TYR A 23 -28.47 60.96 35.35
N GLN A 24 -27.30 60.38 35.65
CA GLN A 24 -26.37 59.99 34.61
C GLN A 24 -26.92 58.73 33.91
N PRO A 25 -27.09 58.72 32.58
CA PRO A 25 -27.51 57.53 31.87
C PRO A 25 -26.41 56.46 31.98
N VAL A 26 -26.70 55.37 32.70
CA VAL A 26 -25.82 54.21 32.80
C VAL A 26 -25.78 53.52 31.44
N LYS A 27 -24.59 53.36 30.85
CA LYS A 27 -24.42 52.67 29.55
C LYS A 27 -24.90 51.22 29.68
N LYS A 28 -25.84 50.79 28.80
CA LYS A 28 -26.35 49.42 28.79
C LYS A 28 -25.22 48.41 28.50
N PRO A 29 -25.15 47.28 29.24
CA PRO A 29 -24.12 46.27 29.03
C PRO A 29 -24.23 45.66 27.63
N LEU A 30 -23.10 45.25 27.06
CA LEU A 30 -23.00 44.79 25.66
C LEU A 30 -23.93 43.60 25.35
N LEU A 31 -24.11 42.69 26.31
CA LEU A 31 -24.98 41.52 26.22
C LEU A 31 -26.48 41.86 26.12
N ALA A 32 -26.88 43.06 26.57
CA ALA A 32 -28.27 43.54 26.49
C ALA A 32 -28.56 44.28 25.18
N LYS A 33 -27.56 44.45 24.30
CA LYS A 33 -27.73 45.09 22.99
C LYS A 33 -28.14 44.04 21.96
N ARG A 34 -29.26 44.28 21.29
CA ARG A 34 -29.76 43.41 20.21
C ARG A 34 -28.73 43.26 19.07
N GLU A 35 -27.93 44.28 18.82
CA GLU A 35 -26.85 44.28 17.83
C GLU A 35 -25.76 43.23 18.13
N PHE A 36 -25.45 43.02 19.42
CA PHE A 36 -24.47 42.01 19.83
C PHE A 36 -24.93 40.59 19.46
N TRP A 37 -26.21 40.30 19.68
CA TRP A 37 -26.81 39.02 19.31
C TRP A 37 -26.96 38.84 17.80
N LEU A 38 -27.17 39.91 17.04
CA LEU A 38 -27.17 39.85 15.57
C LEU A 38 -25.78 39.47 15.03
N VAL A 39 -24.71 40.05 15.58
CA VAL A 39 -23.34 39.70 15.18
C VAL A 39 -23.02 38.24 15.52
N ILE A 40 -23.34 37.80 16.74
CA ILE A 40 -23.14 36.39 17.14
C ILE A 40 -23.95 35.44 16.25
N GLY A 41 -25.21 35.75 15.99
CA GLY A 41 -26.07 34.93 15.13
C GLY A 41 -25.51 34.83 13.71
N THR A 42 -24.91 35.91 13.19
CA THR A 42 -24.28 35.91 11.86
C THR A 42 -23.03 35.03 11.85
N ILE A 43 -22.17 35.14 12.87
CA ILE A 43 -20.96 34.32 12.99
C ILE A 43 -21.33 32.83 13.10
N LEU A 44 -22.31 32.48 13.93
CA LEU A 44 -22.81 31.12 14.06
C LEU A 44 -23.42 30.59 12.76
N GLY A 45 -24.20 31.44 12.06
CA GLY A 45 -24.79 31.09 10.77
C GLY A 45 -23.73 30.78 9.71
N VAL A 46 -22.69 31.61 9.60
CA VAL A 46 -21.58 31.38 8.66
C VAL A 46 -20.79 30.13 9.03
N ALA A 47 -20.48 29.92 10.31
CA ALA A 47 -19.77 28.72 10.77
C ALA A 47 -20.52 27.43 10.45
N LEU A 48 -21.86 27.44 10.56
CA LEU A 48 -22.70 26.29 10.25
C LEU A 48 -22.69 25.97 8.75
N VAL A 49 -22.79 26.98 7.89
CA VAL A 49 -22.71 26.79 6.43
C VAL A 49 -21.34 26.27 6.01
N VAL A 50 -20.25 26.84 6.55
CA VAL A 50 -18.88 26.37 6.27
C VAL A 50 -18.69 24.92 6.75
N GLY A 51 -19.20 24.57 7.94
CA GLY A 51 -19.13 23.21 8.46
C GLY A 51 -19.88 22.19 7.60
N LEU A 52 -21.07 22.54 7.09
CA LEU A 52 -21.84 21.67 6.19
C LEU A 52 -21.15 21.47 4.84
N VAL A 53 -20.60 22.53 4.24
CA VAL A 53 -19.88 22.44 2.97
C VAL A 53 -18.59 21.62 3.14
N ALA A 54 -17.82 21.87 4.20
CA ALA A 54 -16.62 21.10 4.51
C ALA A 54 -16.94 19.62 4.77
N GLY A 55 -18.00 19.33 5.54
CA GLY A 55 -18.47 17.96 5.79
C GLY A 55 -18.84 17.23 4.51
N PHE A 56 -19.58 17.88 3.61
CA PHE A 56 -19.99 17.27 2.33
C PHE A 56 -18.80 17.03 1.38
N ILE A 57 -17.79 17.90 1.39
CA ILE A 57 -16.54 17.70 0.63
C ILE A 57 -15.75 16.52 1.20
N ILE A 58 -15.67 16.40 2.53
CA ILE A 58 -14.97 15.29 3.18
C ILE A 58 -15.66 13.95 2.89
N GLU A 59 -16.99 13.89 2.98
CA GLU A 59 -17.78 12.67 2.73
C GLU A 59 -17.73 12.21 1.27
N ARG A 60 -17.70 13.16 0.32
CA ARG A 60 -17.50 12.82 -1.09
C ARG A 60 -16.08 12.31 -1.35
N ASN A 61 -15.06 12.92 -0.75
CA ASN A 61 -13.69 12.49 -0.92
C ASN A 61 -13.43 11.13 -0.25
N SER A 62 -14.08 10.83 0.89
CA SER A 62 -13.94 9.54 1.55
C SER A 62 -14.59 8.42 0.73
N THR A 63 -15.77 8.65 0.17
CA THR A 63 -16.45 7.65 -0.68
C THR A 63 -15.68 7.35 -1.96
N GLU A 64 -15.12 8.38 -2.63
CA GLU A 64 -14.26 8.16 -3.80
C GLU A 64 -12.97 7.40 -3.43
N GLN A 65 -12.38 7.65 -2.26
CA GLN A 65 -11.21 6.94 -1.77
C GLN A 65 -11.52 5.48 -1.41
N ASP A 66 -12.60 5.23 -0.68
CA ASP A 66 -13.05 3.88 -0.32
C ASP A 66 -13.34 3.04 -1.57
N ASP A 67 -13.99 3.65 -2.57
CA ASP A 67 -14.22 3.03 -3.88
C ASP A 67 -12.92 2.65 -4.59
N LEU A 68 -11.92 3.55 -4.58
CA LEU A 68 -10.62 3.29 -5.18
C LEU A 68 -9.90 2.15 -4.46
N GLU A 69 -9.89 2.16 -3.14
CA GLU A 69 -9.30 1.09 -2.33
C GLU A 69 -9.97 -0.26 -2.62
N GLN A 70 -11.30 -0.30 -2.70
CA GLN A 70 -12.03 -1.52 -3.03
C GLN A 70 -11.68 -2.04 -4.43
N ARG A 71 -11.58 -1.15 -5.43
CA ARG A 71 -11.18 -1.51 -6.79
C ARG A 71 -9.73 -2.01 -6.84
N MET A 72 -8.82 -1.38 -6.08
CA MET A 72 -7.43 -1.82 -5.95
C MET A 72 -7.35 -3.21 -5.33
N ARG A 73 -8.06 -3.44 -4.21
CA ARG A 73 -8.15 -4.76 -3.56
C ARG A 73 -8.70 -5.82 -4.51
N ALA A 74 -9.76 -5.51 -5.23
CA ALA A 74 -10.34 -6.43 -6.21
C ALA A 74 -9.34 -6.77 -7.33
N ALA A 75 -8.66 -5.77 -7.91
CA ALA A 75 -7.66 -5.98 -8.95
C ALA A 75 -6.49 -6.85 -8.47
N VAL A 76 -5.95 -6.58 -7.27
CA VAL A 76 -4.88 -7.42 -6.72
C VAL A 76 -5.36 -8.82 -6.37
N ASN A 77 -6.57 -8.98 -5.84
CA ASN A 77 -7.11 -10.31 -5.56
C ASN A 77 -7.29 -11.13 -6.83
N THR A 78 -7.72 -10.52 -7.94
CA THR A 78 -7.76 -11.18 -9.26
C THR A 78 -6.35 -11.53 -9.73
N TYR A 79 -5.42 -10.58 -9.70
CA TYR A 79 -4.03 -10.82 -10.10
C TYR A 79 -3.39 -11.95 -9.28
N ARG A 80 -3.57 -11.94 -7.96
CA ARG A 80 -3.14 -13.00 -7.04
C ARG A 80 -3.76 -14.34 -7.40
N GLY A 81 -5.07 -14.38 -7.62
CA GLY A 81 -5.79 -15.61 -7.95
C GLY A 81 -5.32 -16.26 -9.25
N GLU A 82 -4.82 -15.47 -10.20
CA GLU A 82 -4.21 -15.95 -11.44
C GLU A 82 -2.73 -16.30 -11.26
N LEU A 83 -1.98 -15.49 -10.48
CA LEU A 83 -0.54 -15.62 -10.33
C LEU A 83 -0.12 -16.75 -9.37
N GLU A 84 -0.78 -16.91 -8.22
CA GLU A 84 -0.37 -17.88 -7.19
C GLU A 84 -0.37 -19.34 -7.69
N PRO A 85 -1.38 -19.82 -8.44
CA PRO A 85 -1.34 -21.17 -9.00
C PRO A 85 -0.14 -21.36 -9.95
N ILE A 86 0.25 -20.32 -10.68
CA ILE A 86 1.41 -20.35 -11.56
C ILE A 86 2.70 -20.43 -10.75
N LEU A 87 2.84 -19.57 -9.74
CA LEU A 87 4.02 -19.55 -8.87
C LEU A 87 4.21 -20.88 -8.14
N ALA A 88 3.11 -21.52 -7.69
CA ALA A 88 3.16 -22.83 -7.04
C ALA A 88 3.76 -23.94 -7.91
N THR A 89 3.79 -23.79 -9.25
CA THR A 89 4.44 -24.75 -10.16
C THR A 89 5.95 -24.60 -10.24
N VAL A 90 6.47 -23.42 -9.89
CA VAL A 90 7.89 -23.08 -10.05
C VAL A 90 8.64 -22.98 -8.73
N GLY A 91 7.95 -22.95 -7.59
CA GLY A 91 8.60 -22.86 -6.30
C GLY A 91 7.67 -22.57 -5.14
N GLN A 92 8.22 -21.99 -4.08
CA GLN A 92 7.49 -21.71 -2.84
C GLN A 92 7.83 -20.34 -2.26
N ALA A 93 6.85 -19.72 -1.62
CA ALA A 93 7.08 -18.49 -0.88
C ALA A 93 7.99 -18.74 0.34
N ARG A 94 8.90 -17.81 0.59
CA ARG A 94 9.81 -17.79 1.74
C ARG A 94 9.46 -16.62 2.65
N ALA A 95 9.26 -16.89 3.94
CA ALA A 95 9.02 -15.82 4.90
C ALA A 95 10.22 -14.85 5.00
N PRO A 96 10.01 -13.53 5.17
CA PRO A 96 8.70 -12.87 5.33
C PRO A 96 8.01 -12.47 4.01
N SER A 97 8.76 -12.29 2.92
CA SER A 97 8.25 -11.77 1.64
C SER A 97 9.10 -12.18 0.42
N GLY A 98 9.85 -13.28 0.54
CA GLY A 98 10.68 -13.84 -0.52
C GLY A 98 10.00 -14.99 -1.27
N PHE A 99 10.67 -15.49 -2.30
CA PHE A 99 10.23 -16.66 -3.05
C PHE A 99 11.45 -17.46 -3.52
N ASP A 100 11.40 -18.77 -3.31
CA ASP A 100 12.42 -19.72 -3.77
C ASP A 100 11.91 -20.42 -5.03
N ALA A 101 12.38 -19.96 -6.18
CA ALA A 101 12.07 -20.56 -7.48
C ALA A 101 13.09 -21.63 -7.84
N PHE A 102 12.60 -22.76 -8.36
CA PHE A 102 13.38 -23.87 -8.89
C PHE A 102 14.54 -24.32 -7.97
N THR A 103 14.27 -24.61 -6.70
CA THR A 103 15.29 -24.98 -5.71
C THR A 103 16.11 -26.20 -6.13
N GLU A 104 15.46 -27.23 -6.65
CA GLU A 104 16.12 -28.45 -7.14
C GLU A 104 17.04 -28.16 -8.34
N PHE A 105 16.63 -27.24 -9.22
CA PHE A 105 17.47 -26.80 -10.32
C PHE A 105 18.71 -26.06 -9.81
N GLY A 106 18.53 -25.17 -8.83
CA GLY A 106 19.64 -24.48 -8.17
C GLY A 106 20.64 -25.44 -7.52
N ALA A 107 20.15 -26.50 -6.86
CA ALA A 107 21.00 -27.55 -6.31
C ALA A 107 21.74 -28.32 -7.41
N ALA A 108 21.05 -28.73 -8.49
CA ALA A 108 21.66 -29.45 -9.60
C ALA A 108 22.76 -28.63 -10.32
N VAL A 109 22.59 -27.31 -10.43
CA VAL A 109 23.62 -26.43 -10.99
C VAL A 109 24.80 -26.26 -10.02
N ALA A 110 24.56 -26.22 -8.71
CA ALA A 110 25.64 -26.18 -7.71
C ALA A 110 26.44 -27.50 -7.70
N ASP A 111 25.78 -28.64 -7.92
CA ASP A 111 26.41 -29.97 -7.99
C ASP A 111 27.31 -30.15 -9.22
N LEU A 112 27.21 -29.27 -10.22
CA LEU A 112 28.12 -29.23 -11.36
C LEU A 112 29.49 -28.58 -11.04
N ASP A 113 29.75 -28.27 -9.77
CA ASP A 113 30.92 -27.58 -9.23
C ASP A 113 32.10 -27.43 -10.21
N ALA A 114 32.30 -26.19 -10.66
CA ALA A 114 33.35 -25.85 -11.61
C ALA A 114 34.76 -26.13 -11.06
N GLU A 115 34.92 -26.26 -9.73
CA GLU A 115 36.19 -26.57 -9.07
C GLU A 115 36.53 -28.07 -9.11
N THR A 116 35.55 -28.94 -9.31
CA THR A 116 35.75 -30.40 -9.43
C THR A 116 35.13 -31.01 -10.71
N PRO A 117 35.52 -30.57 -11.93
CA PRO A 117 34.91 -31.01 -13.19
C PRO A 117 34.96 -32.53 -13.45
N GLN A 118 35.90 -33.23 -12.78
CA GLN A 118 36.12 -34.67 -12.89
C GLN A 118 35.33 -35.50 -11.87
N ALA A 119 34.59 -34.87 -10.95
CA ALA A 119 33.71 -35.61 -10.06
C ALA A 119 32.64 -36.36 -10.89
N PRO A 120 32.33 -37.62 -10.55
CA PRO A 120 31.26 -38.34 -11.22
C PRO A 120 29.93 -37.66 -10.89
N VAL A 121 29.27 -37.15 -11.93
CA VAL A 121 27.95 -36.52 -11.85
C VAL A 121 26.92 -37.48 -12.43
N ASP A 122 25.73 -37.53 -11.83
CA ASP A 122 24.64 -38.33 -12.38
C ASP A 122 23.99 -37.57 -13.55
N SER A 123 24.52 -37.77 -14.76
CA SER A 123 24.02 -37.12 -15.98
C SER A 123 22.52 -37.32 -16.19
N LYS A 124 21.95 -38.48 -15.81
CA LYS A 124 20.51 -38.74 -15.96
C LYS A 124 19.68 -37.91 -14.98
N ALA A 125 20.17 -37.72 -13.76
CA ALA A 125 19.52 -36.85 -12.79
C ALA A 125 19.56 -35.39 -13.27
N LEU A 126 20.68 -34.93 -13.81
CA LEU A 126 20.81 -33.57 -14.37
C LEU A 126 19.89 -33.35 -15.58
N GLU A 127 19.87 -34.28 -16.54
CA GLU A 127 18.98 -34.23 -17.71
C GLU A 127 17.51 -34.17 -17.28
N LYS A 128 17.13 -34.98 -16.29
CA LYS A 128 15.78 -34.98 -15.75
C LYS A 128 15.45 -33.63 -15.10
N THR A 129 16.31 -33.12 -14.22
CA THR A 129 16.11 -31.82 -13.55
C THR A 129 16.02 -30.68 -14.55
N ALA A 130 16.84 -30.69 -15.60
CA ALA A 130 16.76 -29.74 -16.71
C ALA A 130 15.42 -29.84 -17.45
N ALA A 131 14.98 -31.05 -17.81
CA ALA A 131 13.72 -31.27 -18.52
C ALA A 131 12.50 -30.85 -17.68
N ASP A 132 12.46 -31.20 -16.40
CA ASP A 132 11.40 -30.82 -15.47
C ASP A 132 11.36 -29.28 -15.30
N THR A 133 12.52 -28.64 -15.18
CA THR A 133 12.63 -27.17 -15.11
C THR A 133 12.13 -26.51 -16.39
N LEU A 134 12.51 -27.02 -17.56
CA LEU A 134 12.06 -26.52 -18.86
C LEU A 134 10.53 -26.62 -18.99
N ALA A 135 9.96 -27.76 -18.61
CA ALA A 135 8.52 -27.99 -18.69
C ALA A 135 7.75 -27.02 -17.77
N SER A 136 8.15 -26.93 -16.50
CA SER A 136 7.52 -26.02 -15.53
C SER A 136 7.69 -24.56 -15.91
N ALA A 137 8.88 -24.13 -16.31
CA ALA A 137 9.13 -22.75 -16.72
C ALA A 137 8.37 -22.37 -17.99
N LYS A 138 8.24 -23.29 -18.95
CA LYS A 138 7.42 -23.08 -20.15
C LYS A 138 5.93 -22.94 -19.80
N SER A 139 5.39 -23.88 -19.02
CA SER A 139 4.00 -23.85 -18.58
C SER A 139 3.68 -22.56 -17.82
N ALA A 140 4.54 -22.17 -16.88
CA ALA A 140 4.38 -20.95 -16.12
C ALA A 140 4.48 -19.68 -16.98
N LEU A 141 5.35 -19.68 -17.99
CA LEU A 141 5.49 -18.57 -18.92
C LEU A 141 4.24 -18.39 -19.79
N GLU A 142 3.70 -19.49 -20.33
CA GLU A 142 2.46 -19.47 -21.12
C GLU A 142 1.31 -18.94 -20.27
N ALA A 143 1.13 -19.46 -19.05
CA ALA A 143 0.10 -19.01 -18.13
C ALA A 143 0.27 -17.53 -17.71
N LEU A 144 1.50 -17.06 -17.46
CA LEU A 144 1.75 -15.65 -17.13
C LEU A 144 1.41 -14.72 -18.30
N GLN A 145 1.63 -15.16 -19.54
CA GLN A 145 1.33 -14.37 -20.72
C GLN A 145 -0.17 -14.20 -20.95
N GLU A 146 -0.98 -15.16 -20.50
CA GLU A 146 -2.45 -15.13 -20.58
C GLU A 146 -3.10 -14.14 -19.61
N ILE A 147 -2.41 -13.76 -18.52
CA ILE A 147 -2.90 -12.75 -17.58
C ILE A 147 -3.10 -11.41 -18.30
N ASP A 148 -4.32 -10.88 -18.35
CA ASP A 148 -4.58 -9.55 -18.92
C ASP A 148 -4.35 -8.45 -17.88
N ASP A 149 -3.08 -8.11 -17.67
CA ASP A 149 -2.65 -7.03 -16.78
C ASP A 149 -3.23 -5.68 -17.18
N THR A 150 -3.52 -5.48 -18.47
CA THR A 150 -4.17 -4.29 -18.98
C THR A 150 -5.62 -4.18 -18.48
N ALA A 151 -6.41 -5.26 -18.55
CA ALA A 151 -7.77 -5.29 -18.01
C ALA A 151 -7.80 -5.11 -16.49
N LEU A 152 -6.73 -5.54 -15.80
CA LEU A 152 -6.59 -5.36 -14.36
C LEU A 152 -6.42 -3.89 -13.96
N ILE A 153 -5.65 -3.10 -14.73
CA ILE A 153 -5.22 -1.74 -14.34
C ILE A 153 -5.87 -0.58 -15.12
N ARG A 154 -6.26 -0.79 -16.38
CA ARG A 154 -6.65 0.30 -17.30
C ARG A 154 -7.94 0.98 -16.86
N GLY A 155 -7.90 2.32 -16.80
CA GLY A 155 -9.09 3.15 -16.59
C GLY A 155 -9.69 3.05 -15.19
N LYS A 156 -8.99 2.45 -14.22
CA LYS A 156 -9.51 2.24 -12.86
C LYS A 156 -9.17 3.36 -11.87
N GLY A 157 -8.43 4.37 -12.31
CA GLY A 157 -8.02 5.51 -11.46
C GLY A 157 -6.92 5.17 -10.46
N PHE A 158 -6.17 4.08 -10.68
CA PHE A 158 -5.07 3.69 -9.81
C PHE A 158 -3.88 4.65 -9.92
N SER A 159 -3.08 4.71 -8.85
CA SER A 159 -1.83 5.48 -8.86
C SER A 159 -0.81 4.87 -9.82
N GLU A 160 0.07 5.73 -10.36
CA GLU A 160 1.12 5.30 -11.28
C GLU A 160 2.03 4.24 -10.66
N ASP A 161 2.45 4.42 -9.41
CA ASP A 161 3.27 3.44 -8.68
C ASP A 161 2.62 2.05 -8.62
N PHE A 162 1.32 2.00 -8.31
CA PHE A 162 0.58 0.74 -8.24
C PHE A 162 0.54 0.04 -9.61
N VAL A 163 0.28 0.81 -10.67
CA VAL A 163 0.27 0.31 -12.03
C VAL A 163 1.64 -0.25 -12.42
N LEU A 164 2.72 0.47 -12.09
CA LEU A 164 4.09 0.03 -12.34
C LEU A 164 4.43 -1.26 -11.60
N TYR A 165 4.02 -1.43 -10.34
CA TYR A 165 4.26 -2.68 -9.61
C TYR A 165 3.61 -3.89 -10.31
N VAL A 166 2.37 -3.77 -10.77
CA VAL A 166 1.69 -4.88 -11.47
C VAL A 166 2.40 -5.22 -12.79
N ILE A 167 2.71 -4.21 -13.62
CA ILE A 167 3.38 -4.41 -14.92
C ILE A 167 4.80 -4.96 -14.72
N ASN A 168 5.58 -4.36 -13.83
CA ASN A 168 6.96 -4.77 -13.58
C ASN A 168 7.02 -6.17 -12.98
N SER A 169 6.07 -6.51 -12.08
CA SER A 169 5.95 -7.85 -11.54
C SER A 169 5.83 -8.90 -12.65
N LYS A 170 4.79 -8.80 -13.49
CA LYS A 170 4.57 -9.74 -14.59
C LYS A 170 5.76 -9.73 -15.57
N GLY A 171 6.22 -8.55 -15.97
CA GLY A 171 7.31 -8.40 -16.94
C GLY A 171 8.62 -9.02 -16.47
N ASN A 172 8.98 -8.82 -15.20
CA ASN A 172 10.18 -9.40 -14.60
C ASN A 172 10.02 -10.91 -14.43
N LEU A 173 8.88 -11.41 -13.95
CA LEU A 173 8.64 -12.85 -13.82
C LEU A 173 8.74 -13.57 -15.18
N VAL A 174 8.15 -13.02 -16.24
CA VAL A 174 8.27 -13.57 -17.61
C VAL A 174 9.73 -13.62 -18.06
N ARG A 175 10.49 -12.54 -17.89
CA ARG A 175 11.92 -12.50 -18.26
C ARG A 175 12.73 -13.52 -17.48
N ALA A 176 12.48 -13.66 -16.18
CA ALA A 176 13.15 -14.64 -15.35
C ALA A 176 12.86 -16.08 -15.82
N LEU A 177 11.61 -16.41 -16.13
CA LEU A 177 11.24 -17.74 -16.66
C LEU A 177 11.91 -18.06 -18.00
N VAL A 178 12.10 -17.06 -18.87
CA VAL A 178 12.91 -17.24 -20.10
C VAL A 178 14.35 -17.61 -19.74
N LEU A 179 14.97 -16.90 -18.80
CA LEU A 179 16.33 -17.20 -18.37
C LEU A 179 16.46 -18.56 -17.66
N TYR A 180 15.48 -18.97 -16.86
CA TYR A 180 15.47 -20.33 -16.28
C TYR A 180 15.44 -21.40 -17.37
N ARG A 181 14.71 -21.19 -18.46
CA ARG A 181 14.72 -22.12 -19.61
C ARG A 181 16.08 -22.16 -20.31
N GLU A 182 16.70 -21.01 -20.54
CA GLU A 182 18.04 -20.94 -21.13
C GLU A 182 19.08 -21.64 -20.25
N ALA A 183 19.05 -21.39 -18.93
CA ALA A 183 19.91 -22.07 -17.97
C ALA A 183 19.65 -23.59 -17.98
N ALA A 184 18.40 -24.04 -18.04
CA ALA A 184 18.06 -25.46 -18.07
C ALA A 184 18.56 -26.15 -19.34
N HIS A 185 18.47 -25.50 -20.50
CA HIS A 185 19.11 -26.02 -21.73
C HIS A 185 20.64 -26.12 -21.60
N LEU A 186 21.29 -25.17 -20.94
CA LEU A 186 22.74 -25.28 -20.70
C LEU A 186 23.08 -26.38 -19.69
N LEU A 187 22.22 -26.62 -18.69
CA LEU A 187 22.36 -27.75 -17.76
C LEU A 187 22.27 -29.09 -18.50
N GLU A 188 21.31 -29.24 -19.41
CA GLU A 188 21.16 -30.42 -20.27
C GLU A 188 22.42 -30.66 -21.11
N LEU A 189 22.99 -29.61 -21.72
CA LEU A 189 24.25 -29.71 -22.45
C LEU A 189 25.42 -30.07 -21.53
N ALA A 190 25.46 -29.53 -20.31
CA ALA A 190 26.50 -29.80 -19.33
C ALA A 190 26.46 -31.26 -18.85
N ALA A 191 25.28 -31.86 -18.74
CA ALA A 191 25.08 -33.24 -18.32
C ALA A 191 25.75 -34.24 -19.28
N GLY A 192 25.77 -33.94 -20.58
CA GLY A 192 26.44 -34.75 -21.60
C GLY A 192 27.90 -34.36 -21.89
N ALA A 193 28.40 -33.26 -21.32
CA ALA A 193 29.76 -32.79 -21.53
C ALA A 193 30.72 -33.36 -20.47
N GLU A 194 32.03 -33.25 -20.71
CA GLU A 194 33.08 -33.66 -19.77
C GLU A 194 34.20 -32.62 -19.67
N GLY A 195 35.00 -32.72 -18.59
CA GLY A 195 36.22 -31.92 -18.41
C GLY A 195 36.00 -30.41 -18.51
N ALA A 196 36.84 -29.73 -19.29
CA ALA A 196 36.80 -28.27 -19.43
C ALA A 196 35.49 -27.75 -20.03
N GLN A 197 34.86 -28.51 -20.94
CA GLN A 197 33.60 -28.12 -21.56
C GLN A 197 32.45 -28.13 -20.54
N ARG A 198 32.38 -29.16 -19.69
CA ARG A 198 31.40 -29.21 -18.60
C ARG A 198 31.58 -28.02 -17.65
N ALA A 199 32.82 -27.73 -17.26
CA ALA A 199 33.12 -26.60 -16.37
C ALA A 199 32.68 -25.25 -16.98
N GLU A 200 32.96 -25.03 -18.27
CA GLU A 200 32.52 -23.81 -18.97
C GLU A 200 30.99 -23.69 -19.01
N LEU A 201 30.30 -24.78 -19.35
CA LEU A 201 28.83 -24.81 -19.36
C LEU A 201 28.26 -24.57 -17.96
N ALA A 202 28.82 -25.20 -16.91
CA ALA A 202 28.41 -24.98 -15.53
C ALA A 202 28.52 -23.51 -15.11
N VAL A 203 29.64 -22.85 -15.42
CA VAL A 203 29.83 -21.41 -15.13
C VAL A 203 28.80 -20.55 -15.85
N ARG A 204 28.52 -20.84 -17.14
CA ARG A 204 27.50 -20.10 -17.91
C ARG A 204 26.10 -20.34 -17.35
N THR A 205 25.75 -21.59 -17.03
CA THR A 205 24.47 -21.97 -16.42
C THR A 205 24.28 -21.23 -15.09
N GLN A 206 25.29 -21.22 -14.21
CA GLN A 206 25.23 -20.51 -12.93
C GLN A 206 25.06 -19.00 -13.13
N GLY A 207 25.75 -18.41 -14.11
CA GLY A 207 25.61 -16.99 -14.43
C GLY A 207 24.18 -16.62 -14.85
N ILE A 208 23.57 -17.42 -15.73
CA ILE A 208 22.18 -17.21 -16.17
C ILE A 208 21.20 -17.45 -15.03
N LEU A 209 21.40 -18.52 -14.24
CA LEU A 209 20.57 -18.83 -13.08
C LEU A 209 20.59 -17.68 -12.05
N ASN A 210 21.75 -17.10 -11.76
CA ASN A 210 21.87 -15.95 -10.86
C ASN A 210 21.09 -14.74 -11.39
N ALA A 211 21.20 -14.43 -12.68
CA ALA A 211 20.44 -13.36 -13.31
C ALA A 211 18.92 -13.63 -13.29
N ALA A 212 18.52 -14.89 -13.54
CA ALA A 212 17.13 -15.32 -13.45
C ALA A 212 16.57 -15.11 -12.03
N ASN A 213 17.29 -15.58 -11.01
CA ASN A 213 16.94 -15.42 -9.60
C ASN A 213 16.79 -13.94 -9.21
N GLU A 214 17.71 -13.06 -9.62
CA GLU A 214 17.65 -11.63 -9.31
C GLU A 214 16.43 -10.95 -9.96
N ILE A 215 16.16 -11.24 -11.24
CA ILE A 215 15.01 -10.70 -11.95
C ILE A 215 13.71 -11.26 -11.35
N PHE A 216 13.66 -12.55 -11.02
CA PHE A 216 12.51 -13.18 -10.40
C PHE A 216 12.21 -12.53 -9.04
N ALA A 217 13.22 -12.36 -8.19
CA ALA A 217 13.10 -11.74 -6.89
C ALA A 217 12.56 -10.30 -6.98
N ARG A 218 13.00 -9.52 -7.99
CA ARG A 218 12.43 -8.20 -8.27
C ARG A 218 10.96 -8.27 -8.66
N GLY A 219 10.60 -9.16 -9.60
CA GLY A 219 9.22 -9.33 -10.02
C GLY A 219 8.28 -9.79 -8.90
N TYR A 220 8.77 -10.65 -8.01
CA TYR A 220 8.03 -11.07 -6.82
C TYR A 220 7.94 -9.95 -5.76
N ALA A 221 8.99 -9.15 -5.59
CA ALA A 221 8.94 -7.98 -4.71
C ALA A 221 7.90 -6.96 -5.19
N ASP A 222 7.86 -6.66 -6.50
CA ASP A 222 6.84 -5.79 -7.08
C ASP A 222 5.41 -6.35 -6.86
N TYR A 223 5.24 -7.67 -6.95
CA TYR A 223 3.97 -8.33 -6.61
C TYR A 223 3.57 -8.12 -5.14
N VAL A 224 4.52 -8.27 -4.21
CA VAL A 224 4.28 -8.04 -2.78
C VAL A 224 3.99 -6.57 -2.49
N GLU A 225 4.67 -5.64 -3.16
CA GLU A 225 4.41 -4.20 -3.03
C GLU A 225 3.00 -3.84 -3.54
N ALA A 226 2.56 -4.42 -4.67
CA ALA A 226 1.18 -4.25 -5.14
C ALA A 226 0.16 -4.74 -4.11
N GLN A 227 0.40 -5.89 -3.47
CA GLN A 227 -0.44 -6.40 -2.39
C GLN A 227 -0.44 -5.51 -1.14
N THR A 228 0.73 -4.98 -0.79
CA THR A 228 0.89 -4.10 0.37
C THR A 228 0.15 -2.78 0.13
N LYS A 229 0.29 -2.18 -1.07
CA LYS A 229 -0.43 -0.96 -1.47
C LYS A 229 -1.94 -1.13 -1.50
N ALA A 230 -2.42 -2.31 -1.88
CA ALA A 230 -3.85 -2.62 -1.85
C ALA A 230 -4.35 -3.02 -0.44
N GLY A 231 -3.46 -3.18 0.55
CA GLY A 231 -3.83 -3.61 1.90
C GLY A 231 -4.32 -5.07 1.97
N VAL A 232 -3.88 -5.92 1.03
CA VAL A 232 -4.26 -7.34 0.98
C VAL A 232 -3.09 -8.30 1.29
N PHE A 233 -1.89 -7.76 1.50
CA PHE A 233 -0.72 -8.58 1.82
C PHE A 233 -0.89 -9.25 3.18
N THR A 234 -0.76 -10.57 3.18
CA THR A 234 -0.67 -11.39 4.40
C THR A 234 0.70 -12.02 4.46
N PRO A 235 1.57 -11.62 5.41
CA PRO A 235 2.89 -12.23 5.55
C PRO A 235 2.75 -13.74 5.76
N SER A 236 3.55 -14.54 5.05
CA SER A 236 3.64 -15.97 5.32
C SER A 236 4.22 -16.17 6.72
N ALA A 237 3.52 -16.90 7.58
CA ALA A 237 3.99 -17.17 8.95
C ALA A 237 5.34 -17.92 8.91
N PRO A 238 6.29 -17.63 9.82
CA PRO A 238 7.48 -18.45 9.96
C PRO A 238 7.07 -19.89 10.30
N VAL A 239 7.66 -20.88 9.63
CA VAL A 239 7.44 -22.29 9.96
C VAL A 239 7.85 -22.52 11.42
N PRO A 240 6.93 -22.97 12.31
CA PRO A 240 7.27 -23.22 13.71
C PRO A 240 8.31 -24.34 13.81
N GLY A 241 9.52 -24.04 14.31
CA GLY A 241 10.52 -25.08 14.61
C GLY A 241 11.98 -24.75 14.32
N LEU A 242 12.32 -23.66 13.63
CA LEU A 242 13.72 -23.21 13.53
C LEU A 242 14.09 -22.37 14.76
N PRO A 243 15.09 -22.78 15.57
CA PRO A 243 15.56 -21.96 16.68
C PRO A 243 16.08 -20.62 16.14
N ALA A 244 15.65 -19.53 16.77
CA ALA A 244 16.18 -18.21 16.48
C ALA A 244 17.72 -18.24 16.62
N PRO A 245 18.49 -17.66 15.67
CA PRO A 245 19.92 -17.48 15.88
C PRO A 245 20.07 -16.57 17.09
N THR A 246 20.45 -17.14 18.23
CA THR A 246 20.88 -16.39 19.39
C THR A 246 22.19 -15.72 19.01
N GLY A 247 22.09 -14.50 18.48
CA GLY A 247 23.23 -13.64 18.28
C GLY A 247 23.87 -13.37 19.63
N THR A 248 25.04 -13.95 19.85
CA THR A 248 25.96 -13.50 20.89
C THR A 248 26.71 -12.29 20.33
N SER A 249 26.34 -11.11 20.84
CA SER A 249 27.16 -9.91 20.86
C SER A 249 28.40 -10.09 21.73
#